data_AF-A0A815GG61-F1
#
_entry.id   AF-A0A815GG61-F1
#
_cell.length_a   1.000
_cell.length_b   1.000
_cell.length_c   1.000
_cell.angle_alpha   90.00
_cell.angle_beta   90.00
_cell.angle_gamma   90.00
#
_symmetry.space_group_name_H-M   'P 1'
#
loop_
_entity.id
_entity.type
_entity.pdbx_description
1 polymer ?
#
loop_
_entity_poly.entity_id
_entity_poly.type
_entity_poly.pdbx_seq_one_letter_code
_entity_poly.pdbx_strand_id
1 'polypeptide(L)'
;HCPVFDSTRQSLYSTPLSVFPLLPKTLQSLVIPQQMACTSSDEQFLFCNNPYPDAVLGFCSTSSLEILGKSQHWNADGTFRTAPKLFYQSYSIHIWDEFSMKPIVHAALPNKNETSYEILLDRLLSYATQQNVALSPQSILIDFEVASWNAFSQSTISA
;
A
#
# COMPACT_ATOMS: atom_id res chain seq x y z
N HIS A 1 -5.45 3.57 18.50
CA HIS A 1 -6.18 4.84 18.33
C HIS A 1 -5.98 5.29 16.88
N CYS A 2 -7.04 5.43 16.07
CA CYS A 2 -6.90 6.00 14.72
C CYS A 2 -6.73 7.52 14.85
N PRO A 3 -5.74 8.16 14.19
CA PRO A 3 -5.64 9.62 14.23
C PRO A 3 -6.87 10.25 13.56
N VAL A 4 -7.37 11.33 14.14
CA VAL A 4 -8.51 12.08 13.59
C VAL A 4 -8.04 12.76 12.31
N PHE A 5 -8.85 12.73 11.24
CA PHE A 5 -8.52 13.28 9.93
C PHE A 5 -7.85 14.67 9.97
N ASP A 6 -8.31 15.55 10.88
CA ASP A 6 -7.76 16.89 11.05
C ASP A 6 -6.33 16.92 11.61
N SER A 7 -5.98 15.96 12.46
CA SER A 7 -4.63 15.84 13.02
C SER A 7 -3.62 15.36 11.97
N THR A 8 -4.02 14.42 11.11
CA THR A 8 -3.24 13.95 9.97
C THR A 8 -3.06 15.07 8.94
N ARG A 9 -4.11 15.86 8.71
CA ARG A 9 -4.07 17.05 7.85
C ARG A 9 -3.09 18.09 8.40
N GLN A 10 -3.17 18.46 9.68
CA GLN A 10 -2.27 19.44 10.27
C GLN A 10 -0.80 19.05 10.12
N SER A 11 -0.45 17.78 10.39
CA SER A 11 0.93 17.27 10.23
C SER A 11 1.45 17.42 8.80
N LEU A 12 0.62 17.07 7.79
CA LEU A 12 0.97 17.20 6.37
C LEU A 12 1.13 18.66 5.92
N TYR A 13 0.31 19.58 6.41
CA TYR A 13 0.37 21.01 6.04
C TYR A 13 1.35 21.84 6.88
N SER A 14 1.81 21.35 8.04
CA SER A 14 2.80 22.06 8.88
C SER A 14 4.23 21.99 8.34
N THR A 15 4.51 21.09 7.39
CA THR A 15 5.81 21.00 6.72
C THR A 15 5.84 21.97 5.54
N PRO A 16 6.83 22.89 5.44
CA PRO A 16 6.88 23.85 4.35
C PRO A 16 6.95 23.15 2.98
N LEU A 17 6.15 23.61 2.02
CA LEU A 17 6.16 23.07 0.64
C LEU A 17 7.56 23.10 -0.01
N SER A 18 8.45 23.99 0.47
CA SER A 18 9.85 24.10 0.03
C SER A 18 10.74 22.92 0.42
N VAL A 19 10.29 22.04 1.33
CA VAL A 19 11.02 20.83 1.74
C VAL A 19 10.70 19.65 0.81
N PHE A 20 9.59 19.72 0.07
CA PHE A 20 9.20 18.67 -0.87
C PHE A 20 9.96 18.83 -2.20
N PRO A 21 10.45 17.74 -2.81
CA PRO A 21 11.00 17.79 -4.14
C PRO A 21 9.92 18.25 -5.14
N LEU A 22 10.37 18.83 -6.26
CA LEU A 22 9.45 19.18 -7.34
C LEU A 22 8.63 17.96 -7.73
N LEU A 23 7.32 18.17 -7.91
CA LEU A 23 6.43 17.09 -8.35
C LEU A 23 6.98 16.50 -9.66
N PRO A 24 7.20 15.18 -9.72
CA PRO A 24 7.69 14.55 -10.92
C PRO A 24 6.68 14.75 -12.05
N LYS A 25 7.20 14.89 -13.27
CA LYS A 25 6.36 15.05 -14.48
C LYS A 25 6.03 13.70 -15.12
N THR A 26 6.82 12.67 -14.80
CA THR A 26 6.69 11.31 -15.34
C THR A 26 7.03 10.28 -14.27
N LEU A 27 6.47 9.07 -14.36
CA LEU A 27 6.82 7.96 -13.46
C LEU A 27 8.32 7.63 -13.49
N GLN A 28 9.00 7.79 -14.63
CA GLN A 28 10.44 7.56 -14.74
C GLN A 28 11.29 8.55 -13.93
N SER A 29 10.79 9.76 -13.69
CA SER A 29 11.48 10.80 -12.90
C SER A 29 11.07 10.81 -11.43
N LEU A 30 10.23 9.87 -11.00
CA LEU A 30 9.76 9.77 -9.63
C LEU A 30 10.89 9.31 -8.71
N VAL A 31 11.26 10.17 -7.77
CA VAL A 31 12.21 9.86 -6.69
C VAL A 31 11.50 10.10 -5.37
N ILE A 32 11.44 9.07 -4.53
CA ILE A 32 10.88 9.18 -3.18
C ILE A 32 12.02 9.50 -2.20
N PRO A 33 12.02 10.68 -1.55
CA PRO A 33 13.00 11.00 -0.52
C PRO A 33 12.94 10.00 0.64
N GLN A 34 14.10 9.68 1.22
CA GLN A 34 14.18 8.73 2.33
C GLN A 34 13.31 9.14 3.52
N GLN A 35 13.18 10.44 3.78
CA GLN A 35 12.34 10.97 4.86
C GLN A 35 10.85 10.65 4.67
N MET A 36 10.42 10.38 3.43
CA MET A 36 9.04 9.98 3.10
C MET A 36 8.87 8.45 3.04
N ALA A 37 9.98 7.71 3.14
CA ALA A 37 9.97 6.25 3.18
C ALA A 37 9.75 5.68 4.58
N CYS A 38 9.80 6.53 5.62
CA CYS A 38 9.60 6.17 7.03
C CYS A 38 8.37 6.88 7.63
N THR A 39 7.86 6.35 8.74
CA THR A 39 6.85 7.01 9.57
C THR A 39 7.47 8.13 10.41
N SER A 40 6.65 8.91 11.12
CA SER A 40 7.14 9.92 12.07
C SER A 40 7.87 9.33 13.28
N SER A 41 7.75 8.02 13.53
CA SER A 41 8.51 7.28 14.53
C SER A 41 9.72 6.54 13.96
N ASP A 42 10.14 6.91 12.73
CA ASP A 42 11.28 6.33 12.01
C ASP A 42 11.12 4.82 11.69
N GLU A 43 9.88 4.34 11.64
CA GLU A 43 9.58 2.98 11.22
C GLU A 43 9.55 2.90 9.69
N GLN A 44 10.09 1.82 9.11
CA GLN A 44 10.00 1.61 7.67
C GLN A 44 8.53 1.60 7.23
N PHE A 45 8.20 2.41 6.23
CA PHE A 45 6.83 2.55 5.73
C PHE A 45 6.72 2.20 4.24
N LEU A 46 7.67 2.64 3.41
CA LEU A 46 7.75 2.26 2.00
C LEU A 46 8.40 0.88 1.88
N PHE A 47 7.61 -0.13 1.53
CA PHE A 47 8.11 -1.50 1.32
C PHE A 47 8.27 -1.86 -0.17
N CYS A 48 7.56 -1.16 -1.06
CA CYS A 48 7.64 -1.37 -2.50
C CYS A 48 7.90 -0.04 -3.21
N ASN A 49 8.97 0.02 -3.98
CA ASN A 49 9.28 1.12 -4.89
C ASN A 49 9.81 0.52 -6.20
N ASN A 50 8.91 -0.09 -6.97
CA ASN A 50 9.27 -0.70 -8.24
C ASN A 50 9.43 0.40 -9.31
N PRO A 51 10.49 0.37 -10.15
CA PRO A 51 10.69 1.39 -11.18
C PRO A 51 9.76 1.20 -12.38
N TYR A 52 9.70 2.23 -13.24
CA TYR A 52 9.02 2.20 -14.54
C TYR A 52 9.55 1.06 -15.44
N PRO A 53 8.72 0.42 -16.30
CA PRO A 53 7.31 0.72 -16.64
C PRO A 53 6.26 0.28 -15.61
N ASP A 54 6.58 -0.68 -14.75
CA ASP A 54 5.66 -1.22 -13.75
C ASP A 54 5.79 -0.50 -12.41
N ALA A 55 5.75 0.84 -12.46
CA ALA A 55 6.01 1.68 -11.30
C ALA A 55 4.94 1.51 -10.23
N VAL A 56 5.17 0.59 -9.28
CA VAL A 56 4.30 0.29 -8.14
C VAL A 56 4.94 0.86 -6.88
N LEU A 57 4.16 1.65 -6.16
CA LEU A 57 4.52 2.06 -4.79
C LEU A 57 3.65 1.30 -3.80
N GLY A 58 4.25 0.80 -2.72
CA GLY A 58 3.56 0.12 -1.63
C GLY A 58 4.04 0.61 -0.28
N PHE A 59 3.09 0.93 0.58
CA PHE A 59 3.29 1.49 1.90
C PHE A 59 2.58 0.65 2.97
N CYS A 60 3.32 0.24 3.99
CA CYS A 60 2.83 -0.51 5.14
C CYS A 60 3.93 -0.45 6.22
N SER A 61 3.60 0.03 7.42
CA SER A 61 4.53 -0.05 8.55
C SER A 61 4.64 -1.49 9.05
N THR A 62 5.73 -1.85 9.72
CA THR A 62 5.89 -3.17 10.35
C THR A 62 4.75 -3.47 11.34
N SER A 63 4.36 -2.50 12.15
CA SER A 63 3.25 -2.55 13.08
C SER A 63 1.90 -2.82 12.39
N SER A 64 1.66 -2.17 11.24
CA SER A 64 0.50 -2.44 10.39
C SER A 64 0.55 -3.84 9.77
N LEU A 65 1.74 -4.28 9.34
CA LEU A 65 1.94 -5.61 8.77
C LEU A 65 1.65 -6.72 9.78
N GLU A 66 2.07 -6.55 11.05
CA GLU A 66 1.73 -7.48 12.13
C GLU A 66 0.22 -7.58 12.36
N ILE A 67 -0.50 -6.45 12.26
CA ILE A 67 -1.96 -6.43 12.34
C ILE A 67 -2.57 -7.19 11.15
N LEU A 68 -2.02 -7.00 9.94
CA LEU A 68 -2.45 -7.71 8.74
C LEU A 68 -2.31 -9.23 8.90
N GLY A 69 -1.15 -9.69 9.38
CA GLY A 69 -0.84 -11.12 9.58
C GLY A 69 -1.70 -11.80 10.65
N LYS A 70 -2.18 -11.05 11.64
CA LYS A 70 -3.13 -11.57 12.66
C LYS A 70 -4.58 -11.61 12.17
N SER A 71 -4.91 -10.93 11.07
CA SER A 71 -6.27 -10.86 10.55
C SER A 71 -6.58 -12.04 9.64
N GLN A 72 -7.72 -12.69 9.88
CA GLN A 72 -8.23 -13.79 9.06
C GLN A 72 -8.94 -13.31 7.80
N HIS A 73 -9.47 -12.07 7.80
CA HIS A 73 -10.29 -11.56 6.71
C HIS A 73 -9.72 -10.25 6.20
N TRP A 74 -9.36 -10.25 4.92
CA TRP A 74 -8.86 -9.07 4.24
C TRP A 74 -9.91 -8.55 3.27
N ASN A 75 -9.92 -7.24 3.07
CA ASN A 75 -10.71 -6.59 2.04
C ASN A 75 -9.78 -5.74 1.20
N ALA A 76 -9.83 -5.81 -0.12
CA ALA A 76 -9.01 -4.97 -0.96
C ALA A 76 -9.86 -4.20 -1.98
N ASP A 77 -9.53 -2.93 -2.20
CA ASP A 77 -10.33 -2.00 -2.99
C ASP A 77 -9.42 -1.05 -3.78
N GLY A 78 -9.78 -0.82 -5.05
CA GLY A 78 -9.13 0.14 -5.94
C GLY A 78 -9.98 1.40 -6.11
N THR A 79 -9.41 2.58 -5.87
CA THR A 79 -10.08 3.87 -6.09
C THR A 79 -9.30 4.79 -7.03
N PHE A 80 -9.99 5.24 -8.07
CA PHE A 80 -9.44 6.17 -9.08
C PHE A 80 -9.52 7.64 -8.64
N ARG A 81 -10.52 8.00 -7.82
CA ARG A 81 -10.83 9.41 -7.49
C ARG A 81 -9.71 10.09 -6.70
N THR A 82 -8.95 9.31 -5.95
CA THR A 82 -7.89 9.79 -5.06
C THR A 82 -6.49 9.43 -5.55
N ALA A 83 -6.37 8.87 -6.76
CA ALA A 83 -5.09 8.48 -7.32
C ALA A 83 -4.17 9.71 -7.53
N PRO A 84 -2.89 9.66 -7.15
CA PRO A 84 -1.94 10.70 -7.50
C PRO A 84 -1.83 10.83 -9.02
N LYS A 85 -1.64 12.06 -9.55
CA LYS A 85 -1.72 12.37 -11.01
C LYS A 85 -0.90 11.45 -11.94
N LEU A 86 0.17 10.84 -11.45
CA LEU A 86 1.03 9.96 -12.26
C LEU A 86 0.63 8.48 -12.20
N PHE A 87 -0.28 8.12 -11.30
CA PHE A 87 -0.76 6.76 -11.10
C PHE A 87 -2.20 6.64 -11.57
N TYR A 88 -2.56 5.44 -12.02
CA TYR A 88 -3.91 5.18 -12.50
C TYR A 88 -4.90 5.01 -11.34
N GLN A 89 -4.46 4.39 -10.24
CA GLN A 89 -5.31 4.13 -9.09
C GLN A 89 -4.54 4.15 -7.77
N SER A 90 -5.25 4.48 -6.69
CA SER A 90 -4.85 4.15 -5.33
C SER A 90 -5.49 2.83 -4.95
N TYR A 91 -4.71 1.88 -4.47
CA TYR A 91 -5.17 0.57 -4.03
C TYR A 91 -4.91 0.41 -2.54
N SER A 92 -5.80 -0.26 -1.82
CA SER A 92 -5.58 -0.51 -0.39
C SER A 92 -6.11 -1.86 0.06
N ILE A 93 -5.40 -2.46 1.02
CA ILE A 93 -5.82 -3.67 1.73
C ILE A 93 -6.21 -3.25 3.13
N HIS A 94 -7.39 -3.69 3.53
CA HIS A 94 -8.06 -3.35 4.77
C HIS A 94 -8.35 -4.60 5.59
N ILE A 95 -8.42 -4.40 6.89
CA ILE A 95 -9.00 -5.37 7.81
C ILE A 95 -10.26 -4.79 8.44
N TRP A 96 -11.14 -5.68 8.90
CA TRP A 96 -12.24 -5.31 9.77
C TRP A 96 -11.83 -5.60 11.21
N ASP A 97 -11.96 -4.61 12.09
CA ASP A 97 -11.92 -4.86 13.53
C ASP A 97 -13.28 -4.57 14.18
N GLU A 98 -13.37 -4.76 15.49
CA GLU A 98 -14.63 -4.61 16.25
C GLU A 98 -15.31 -3.25 16.06
N PHE A 99 -14.59 -2.22 15.62
CA PHE A 99 -15.08 -0.85 15.58
C PHE A 99 -15.16 -0.26 14.16
N SER A 100 -14.34 -0.74 13.22
CA SER A 100 -14.22 -0.09 11.90
C SER A 100 -13.41 -0.90 10.89
N MET A 101 -13.58 -0.55 9.61
CA MET A 101 -12.65 -0.94 8.55
C MET A 101 -11.40 -0.05 8.62
N LYS A 102 -10.22 -0.66 8.65
CA LYS A 102 -8.93 0.05 8.71
C LYS A 102 -8.08 -0.28 7.50
N PRO A 103 -7.61 0.73 6.72
CA PRO A 103 -6.59 0.47 5.71
C PRO A 103 -5.26 0.15 6.40
N ILE A 104 -4.60 -0.90 5.95
CA ILE A 104 -3.35 -1.41 6.51
C ILE A 104 -2.22 -1.32 5.49
N VAL A 105 -2.52 -1.64 4.24
CA VAL A 105 -1.60 -1.49 3.11
C VAL A 105 -2.17 -0.43 2.18
N HIS A 106 -1.32 0.47 1.74
CA HIS A 106 -1.65 1.47 0.71
C HIS A 106 -0.71 1.29 -0.47
N ALA A 107 -1.23 1.45 -1.68
CA ALA A 107 -0.44 1.34 -2.89
C ALA A 107 -0.90 2.33 -3.95
N ALA A 108 0.05 2.75 -4.79
CA ALA A 108 -0.23 3.53 -5.99
C ALA A 108 0.18 2.67 -7.19
N LEU A 109 -0.78 2.36 -8.06
CA LEU A 109 -0.58 1.45 -9.18
C LEU A 109 -0.63 2.22 -10.51
N PRO A 110 0.25 1.89 -11.47
CA PRO A 110 0.37 2.62 -12.73
C PRO A 110 -0.73 2.24 -13.73
N ASN A 111 -1.41 1.12 -13.52
CA ASN A 111 -2.49 0.57 -14.37
C ASN A 111 -3.33 -0.44 -13.55
N LYS A 112 -4.29 -1.11 -14.22
CA LYS A 112 -5.13 -2.20 -13.64
C LYS A 112 -4.73 -3.59 -14.13
N ASN A 113 -3.53 -3.72 -14.68
CA ASN A 113 -3.08 -5.01 -15.21
C ASN A 113 -2.72 -5.93 -14.06
N GLU A 114 -2.92 -7.23 -14.27
CA GLU A 114 -2.61 -8.30 -13.32
C GLU A 114 -1.19 -8.19 -12.78
N THR A 115 -0.21 -7.92 -13.66
CA THR A 115 1.20 -7.73 -13.31
C THR A 115 1.44 -6.64 -12.25
N SER A 116 0.66 -5.56 -12.26
CA SER A 116 0.81 -4.50 -11.23
C SER A 116 0.39 -5.00 -9.84
N TYR A 117 -0.65 -5.85 -9.80
CA TYR A 117 -1.13 -6.46 -8.56
C TYR A 117 -0.19 -7.56 -8.09
N GLU A 118 0.30 -8.42 -8.98
CA GLU A 118 1.32 -9.44 -8.69
C GLU A 118 2.57 -8.80 -8.08
N ILE A 119 3.11 -7.74 -8.70
CA ILE A 119 4.27 -7.01 -8.16
C ILE A 119 3.97 -6.46 -6.76
N LEU A 120 2.79 -5.90 -6.52
CA LEU A 120 2.43 -5.40 -5.19
C LEU A 120 2.40 -6.53 -4.15
N LEU A 121 1.75 -7.65 -4.46
CA LEU A 121 1.57 -8.78 -3.55
C LEU A 121 2.89 -9.52 -3.29
N ASP A 122 3.70 -9.76 -4.31
CA ASP A 122 5.03 -10.37 -4.18
C ASP A 122 5.94 -9.55 -3.27
N ARG A 123 5.89 -8.22 -3.42
CA ARG A 123 6.67 -7.30 -2.58
C ARG A 123 6.14 -7.26 -1.15
N LEU A 124 4.83 -7.36 -0.95
CA LEU A 124 4.22 -7.46 0.37
C LEU A 124 4.60 -8.77 1.08
N LEU A 125 4.55 -9.91 0.38
CA LEU A 125 4.98 -11.21 0.91
C LEU A 125 6.48 -11.23 1.24
N SER A 126 7.31 -10.65 0.37
CA SER A 126 8.75 -10.49 0.61
C SER A 126 9.01 -9.64 1.85
N TYR A 127 8.28 -8.53 1.99
CA TYR A 127 8.38 -7.65 3.14
C TYR A 127 7.95 -8.36 4.44
N ALA A 128 6.83 -9.10 4.42
CA ALA A 128 6.38 -9.89 5.56
C ALA A 128 7.40 -10.94 5.98
N THR A 129 7.99 -11.64 5.01
CA THR A 129 9.07 -12.61 5.25
C THR A 129 10.27 -11.95 5.94
N GLN A 130 10.69 -10.77 5.45
CA GLN A 130 11.80 -10.03 6.06
C GLN A 130 11.51 -9.60 7.50
N GLN A 131 10.27 -9.25 7.81
CA GLN A 131 9.83 -8.85 9.15
C GLN A 131 9.43 -10.04 10.03
N ASN A 132 9.59 -11.29 9.57
CA ASN A 132 9.14 -12.50 10.25
C ASN A 132 7.64 -12.50 10.61
N VAL A 133 6.81 -11.90 9.74
CA VAL A 133 5.35 -11.92 9.86
C VAL A 133 4.78 -12.92 8.87
N ALA A 134 4.03 -13.91 9.37
CA ALA A 134 3.28 -14.83 8.52
C ALA A 134 2.00 -14.16 8.02
N LEU A 135 1.75 -14.22 6.71
CA LEU A 135 0.53 -13.76 6.09
C LEU A 135 -0.28 -14.98 5.62
N SER A 136 -1.41 -15.25 6.28
CA SER A 136 -2.28 -16.39 5.96
C SER A 136 -3.75 -16.03 6.17
N PRO A 137 -4.34 -15.14 5.33
CA PRO A 137 -5.76 -14.83 5.43
C PRO A 137 -6.62 -16.05 5.11
N GLN A 138 -7.72 -16.23 5.82
CA GLN A 138 -8.74 -17.25 5.54
C GLN A 138 -9.62 -16.83 4.37
N SER A 139 -9.90 -15.54 4.20
CA SER A 139 -10.60 -15.02 3.04
C SER A 139 -10.15 -13.62 2.68
N ILE A 140 -10.26 -13.32 1.39
CA ILE A 140 -9.98 -12.00 0.82
C ILE A 140 -11.20 -11.60 0.00
N LEU A 141 -11.87 -10.53 0.41
CA LEU A 141 -12.93 -9.90 -0.38
C LEU A 141 -12.29 -8.82 -1.25
N ILE A 142 -12.51 -8.88 -2.54
CA ILE A 142 -11.99 -7.88 -3.48
C ILE A 142 -13.13 -7.39 -4.38
N ASP A 143 -12.97 -6.18 -4.92
CA ASP A 143 -13.83 -5.69 -5.98
C ASP A 143 -13.68 -6.54 -7.26
N PHE A 144 -14.67 -6.46 -8.15
CA PHE A 144 -14.75 -7.27 -9.38
C PHE A 144 -13.75 -6.78 -10.45
N GLU A 145 -12.48 -6.69 -10.09
CA GLU A 145 -11.38 -6.57 -11.04
C GLU A 145 -10.74 -7.95 -11.24
N VAL A 146 -10.93 -8.53 -12.43
CA VAL A 146 -10.41 -9.87 -12.78
C VAL A 146 -8.90 -9.99 -12.56
N ALA A 147 -8.17 -8.91 -12.84
CA ALA A 147 -6.73 -8.83 -12.63
C ALA A 147 -6.34 -8.96 -11.14
N SER A 148 -7.05 -8.25 -10.24
CA SER A 148 -6.84 -8.36 -8.79
C SER A 148 -7.13 -9.77 -8.30
N TRP A 149 -8.22 -10.39 -8.79
CA TRP A 149 -8.61 -11.76 -8.44
C TRP A 149 -7.54 -12.78 -8.79
N ASN A 150 -7.02 -12.72 -10.01
CA ASN A 150 -6.00 -13.65 -10.45
C ASN A 150 -4.72 -13.51 -9.61
N ALA A 151 -4.27 -12.27 -9.36
CA ALA A 151 -3.07 -12.02 -8.56
C ALA A 151 -3.18 -12.57 -7.13
N PHE A 152 -4.31 -12.36 -6.45
CA PHE A 152 -4.54 -12.93 -5.11
C PHE A 152 -4.62 -14.46 -5.13
N SER A 153 -5.25 -15.03 -6.15
CA SER A 153 -5.40 -16.48 -6.29
C SER A 153 -4.05 -17.18 -6.50
N GLN A 154 -3.15 -16.56 -7.29
CA GLN A 154 -1.79 -17.06 -7.49
C GLN A 154 -0.93 -16.91 -6.23
N SER A 155 -1.07 -15.79 -5.51
CA SER A 155 -0.24 -15.47 -4.35
C SER A 155 -0.59 -16.28 -3.09
N THR A 156 -1.79 -16.87 -3.00
CA THR A 156 -2.32 -17.45 -1.74
C THR A 156 -2.53 -18.97 -1.74
N ILE A 157 -2.05 -19.74 -2.73
CA ILE A 157 -2.29 -21.21 -2.69
C ILE A 157 -1.01 -21.99 -2.99
N SER A 158 -0.17 -22.12 -1.96
CA SER A 158 0.41 -23.43 -1.64
C SER A 158 -0.40 -23.96 -0.46
N ALA A 159 -1.24 -24.95 -0.73
CA ALA A 159 -2.02 -25.67 0.28
C ALA A 159 -1.11 -26.40 1.29
#